data_AF-A0A7Y7EBA6-F1
#
_entry.id   AF-A0A7Y7EBA6-F1
#
_cell.length_a   1.000
_cell.length_b   1.000
_cell.length_c   1.000
_cell.angle_alpha   90.00
_cell.angle_beta   90.00
_cell.angle_gamma   90.00
#
_symmetry.space_group_name_H-M   'P 1'
#
loop_
_entity.id
_entity.type
_entity.pdbx_description
1 polymer ?
#
loop_
_entity_poly.entity_id
_entity_poly.type
_entity_poly.pdbx_seq_one_letter_code
_entity_poly.pdbx_strand_id
1 'polypeptide(L)'
;MLILADQKLSMLSFLVKRGLCFIVVLLLVINQNDIQAQTFMGRDLKTINVDELTDEDIIGYMQQAKNSGYTEQQIEAIARQQGMSESQITKLRRRVEQLRQLPQTSTGIQSEQSQLGRQGSLQTEAGLFGKTPYTRVNDSLTEQQKKIFGYDLFQRENLTFAPNLNIPTPDNYILGPGDEIVVDLWGATQIYNRLEISPEGTIRPDNLSPIYVNGLSIKEAEQKIITRLGQIYNG
;
A
#
# COMPACT_ATOMS: atom_id res chain seq x y z
N MET A 1 74.97 22.52 -26.79
CA MET A 1 74.36 21.62 -25.78
C MET A 1 72.90 21.99 -25.45
N LEU A 2 72.46 23.24 -25.61
CA LEU A 2 71.08 23.69 -25.28
C LEU A 2 69.98 23.30 -26.30
N ILE A 3 70.30 23.15 -27.59
CA ILE A 3 69.31 22.84 -28.64
C ILE A 3 68.77 21.40 -28.55
N LEU A 4 69.60 20.45 -28.09
CA LEU A 4 69.17 19.05 -27.92
C LEU A 4 68.21 18.86 -26.72
N ALA A 5 68.25 19.75 -25.72
CA ALA A 5 67.39 19.67 -24.55
C ALA A 5 65.96 20.12 -24.88
N ASP A 6 65.82 21.19 -25.68
CA ASP A 6 64.53 21.76 -26.05
C ASP A 6 63.75 20.85 -27.03
N GLN A 7 64.46 20.22 -27.98
CA GLN A 7 63.86 19.24 -28.90
C GLN A 7 63.37 17.97 -28.18
N LYS A 8 64.08 17.54 -27.12
CA LYS A 8 63.62 16.43 -26.26
C LYS A 8 62.41 16.80 -25.44
N LEU A 9 62.31 18.03 -24.93
CA LEU A 9 61.17 18.49 -24.14
C LEU A 9 59.92 18.65 -25.00
N SER A 10 60.06 19.15 -26.23
CA SER A 10 58.99 19.22 -27.23
C SER A 10 58.47 17.83 -27.62
N MET A 11 59.37 16.89 -27.94
CA MET A 11 59.03 15.50 -28.24
C MET A 11 58.35 14.79 -27.05
N LEU A 12 58.80 15.05 -25.82
CA LEU A 12 58.19 14.49 -24.61
C LEU A 12 56.77 15.03 -24.39
N SER A 13 56.56 16.34 -24.57
CA SER A 13 55.22 16.96 -24.45
C SER A 13 54.24 16.43 -25.51
N PHE A 14 54.73 16.14 -26.71
CA PHE A 14 53.95 15.58 -27.80
C PHE A 14 53.59 14.10 -27.54
N LEU A 15 54.54 13.33 -27.00
CA LEU A 15 54.32 11.94 -26.62
C LEU A 15 53.29 11.81 -25.48
N VAL A 16 53.36 12.70 -24.47
CA VAL A 16 52.43 12.74 -23.34
C VAL A 16 51.02 13.15 -23.79
N LYS A 17 50.87 14.14 -24.68
CA LYS A 17 49.56 14.54 -25.22
C LYS A 17 48.90 13.43 -26.04
N ARG A 18 49.68 12.69 -26.84
CA ARG A 18 49.17 11.55 -27.62
C ARG A 18 48.78 10.38 -26.72
N GLY A 19 49.56 10.10 -25.68
CA GLY A 19 49.22 9.12 -24.64
C GLY A 19 47.96 9.49 -23.87
N LEU A 20 47.81 10.75 -23.46
CA LEU A 20 46.60 11.25 -22.79
C LEU A 20 45.37 11.14 -23.69
N CYS A 21 45.50 11.50 -24.98
CA CYS A 21 44.42 11.36 -25.96
C CYS A 21 44.02 9.89 -26.17
N PHE A 22 45.00 8.97 -26.22
CA PHE A 22 44.74 7.54 -26.32
C PHE A 22 44.04 6.98 -25.07
N ILE A 23 44.41 7.44 -23.87
CA ILE A 23 43.76 7.06 -22.60
C ILE A 23 42.33 7.59 -22.54
N VAL A 24 42.08 8.82 -23.02
CA VAL A 24 40.73 9.39 -23.08
C VAL A 24 39.86 8.63 -24.08
N VAL A 25 40.39 8.25 -25.25
CA VAL A 25 39.66 7.43 -26.23
C VAL A 25 39.42 6.02 -25.69
N LEU A 26 40.37 5.42 -24.98
CA LEU A 26 40.22 4.12 -24.33
C LEU A 26 39.12 4.16 -23.25
N LEU A 27 39.06 5.22 -22.44
CA LEU A 27 38.00 5.41 -21.43
C LEU A 27 36.62 5.64 -22.04
N LEU A 28 36.55 6.21 -23.24
CA LEU A 28 35.28 6.42 -23.96
C LEU A 28 34.73 5.13 -24.57
N VAL A 29 35.59 4.18 -24.97
CA VAL A 29 35.19 2.89 -25.55
C VAL A 29 34.75 1.87 -24.48
N ILE A 30 35.24 1.97 -23.24
CA ILE A 30 34.87 1.05 -22.14
C ILE A 30 33.46 1.34 -21.57
N ASN A 31 32.85 2.48 -21.92
CA ASN A 31 31.47 2.82 -21.54
C ASN A 31 30.41 2.34 -22.55
N GLN A 32 30.71 1.30 -23.34
CA GLN A 32 29.68 0.49 -23.97
C GLN A 32 29.06 -0.42 -22.90
N ASN A 33 28.32 0.18 -21.98
CA ASN A 33 27.30 -0.59 -21.29
C ASN A 33 26.35 -1.06 -22.38
N ASP A 34 26.29 -2.37 -22.59
CA ASP A 34 25.14 -2.98 -23.23
C ASP A 34 23.93 -2.44 -22.48
N ILE A 35 23.20 -1.51 -23.10
CA ILE A 35 21.83 -1.27 -22.74
C ILE A 35 21.14 -2.56 -23.16
N GLN A 36 21.22 -3.58 -22.30
CA GLN A 36 20.11 -4.50 -22.18
C GLN A 36 18.94 -3.57 -21.94
N ALA A 37 18.12 -3.39 -22.98
CA ALA A 37 16.79 -2.90 -22.81
C ALA A 37 16.18 -3.85 -21.79
N GLN A 38 16.23 -3.45 -20.52
CA GLN A 38 15.51 -4.11 -19.46
C GLN A 38 14.06 -3.83 -19.81
N THR A 39 13.50 -4.74 -20.60
CA THR A 39 12.08 -4.88 -20.79
C THR A 39 11.51 -4.96 -19.38
N PHE A 40 10.83 -3.90 -18.96
CA PHE A 40 10.11 -3.92 -17.71
C PHE A 40 9.18 -5.13 -17.76
N MET A 41 9.35 -6.07 -16.82
CA MET A 41 8.58 -7.32 -16.77
C MET A 41 8.80 -8.31 -17.95
N GLY A 42 9.92 -8.22 -18.68
CA GLY A 42 10.34 -9.27 -19.63
C GLY A 42 9.46 -9.48 -20.87
N ARG A 43 8.42 -8.67 -21.08
CA ARG A 43 7.54 -8.70 -22.26
C ARG A 43 7.38 -7.31 -22.87
N ASP A 44 7.26 -7.27 -24.18
CA ASP A 44 6.89 -6.06 -24.91
C ASP A 44 5.40 -5.77 -24.66
N LEU A 45 5.08 -4.75 -23.85
CA LEU A 45 3.70 -4.40 -23.51
C LEU A 45 2.90 -3.83 -24.70
N LYS A 46 3.57 -3.52 -25.82
CA LYS A 46 2.96 -2.93 -27.01
C LYS A 46 2.01 -3.87 -27.75
N THR A 47 2.20 -5.18 -27.62
CA THR A 47 1.42 -6.20 -28.35
C THR A 47 0.45 -6.97 -27.46
N ILE A 48 0.33 -6.59 -26.19
CA ILE A 48 -0.50 -7.31 -25.22
C ILE A 48 -1.98 -6.95 -25.43
N ASN A 49 -2.78 -8.00 -25.65
CA ASN A 49 -4.24 -7.92 -25.64
C ASN A 49 -4.75 -8.37 -24.26
N VAL A 50 -5.45 -7.50 -23.54
CA VAL A 50 -5.93 -7.77 -22.18
C VAL A 50 -6.99 -8.88 -22.15
N ASP A 51 -7.67 -9.11 -23.27
CA ASP A 51 -8.66 -10.19 -23.39
C ASP A 51 -8.01 -11.58 -23.43
N GLU A 52 -6.74 -11.68 -23.81
CA GLU A 52 -5.97 -12.93 -23.91
C GLU A 52 -5.23 -13.29 -22.61
N LEU A 53 -5.16 -12.36 -21.66
CA LEU A 53 -4.55 -12.61 -20.35
C LEU A 53 -5.52 -13.39 -19.45
N THR A 54 -4.98 -14.37 -18.73
CA THR A 54 -5.75 -15.04 -17.67
C THR A 54 -5.84 -14.15 -16.43
N ASP A 55 -6.86 -14.37 -15.61
CA ASP A 55 -7.05 -13.60 -14.37
C ASP A 55 -5.86 -13.79 -13.40
N GLU A 56 -5.30 -14.99 -13.38
CA GLU A 56 -4.10 -15.33 -12.60
C GLU A 56 -2.86 -14.56 -13.09
N ASP A 57 -2.67 -14.46 -14.41
CA ASP A 57 -1.56 -13.70 -14.97
C ASP A 57 -1.67 -12.21 -14.58
N ILE A 58 -2.86 -11.63 -14.66
CA ILE A 58 -3.12 -10.23 -14.30
C ILE A 58 -2.80 -9.98 -12.83
N ILE A 59 -3.25 -10.87 -11.94
CA ILE A 59 -2.96 -10.79 -10.50
C ILE A 59 -1.46 -10.91 -10.26
N GLY A 60 -0.78 -11.86 -10.90
CA GLY A 60 0.66 -12.06 -10.79
C GLY A 60 1.46 -10.82 -11.20
N TYR A 61 1.09 -10.18 -12.31
CA TYR A 61 1.72 -8.95 -12.77
C TYR A 61 1.51 -7.78 -11.81
N MET A 62 0.28 -7.59 -11.35
CA MET A 62 -0.05 -6.52 -10.40
C MET A 62 0.68 -6.74 -9.07
N GLN A 63 0.78 -7.98 -8.60
CA GLN A 63 1.49 -8.32 -7.38
C GLN A 63 3.00 -8.08 -7.52
N GLN A 64 3.60 -8.49 -8.65
CA GLN A 64 5.02 -8.22 -8.92
C GLN A 64 5.31 -6.72 -8.99
N ALA A 65 4.43 -5.94 -9.62
CA ALA A 65 4.57 -4.49 -9.71
C ALA A 65 4.42 -3.80 -8.35
N LYS A 66 3.46 -4.24 -7.52
CA LYS A 66 3.30 -3.77 -6.13
C LYS A 66 4.53 -4.09 -5.28
N ASN A 67 5.06 -5.30 -5.39
CA ASN A 67 6.30 -5.71 -4.71
C ASN A 67 7.52 -4.89 -5.17
N SER A 68 7.48 -4.39 -6.40
CA SER A 68 8.50 -3.49 -6.94
C SER A 68 8.28 -2.02 -6.55
N GLY A 69 7.28 -1.72 -5.72
CA GLY A 69 7.00 -0.38 -5.18
C GLY A 69 6.17 0.52 -6.09
N TYR A 70 5.63 0.00 -7.21
CA TYR A 70 4.81 0.80 -8.12
C TYR A 70 3.35 0.84 -7.67
N THR A 71 2.73 2.00 -7.80
CA THR A 71 1.27 2.15 -7.62
C THR A 71 0.53 1.81 -8.90
N GLU A 72 -0.74 1.43 -8.82
CA GLU A 72 -1.59 1.14 -9.99
C GLU A 72 -1.61 2.29 -11.01
N GLN A 73 -1.71 3.53 -10.53
CA GLN A 73 -1.65 4.73 -11.38
C GLN A 73 -0.29 4.88 -12.10
N GLN A 74 0.81 4.54 -11.43
CA GLN A 74 2.14 4.53 -12.04
C GLN A 74 2.26 3.42 -13.08
N ILE A 75 1.70 2.23 -12.83
CA ILE A 75 1.68 1.11 -13.78
C ILE A 75 0.93 1.49 -15.05
N GLU A 76 -0.22 2.15 -14.93
CA GLU A 76 -0.97 2.65 -16.09
C GLU A 76 -0.16 3.68 -16.90
N ALA A 77 0.53 4.60 -16.22
CA ALA A 77 1.38 5.59 -16.86
C ALA A 77 2.55 4.95 -17.61
N ILE A 78 3.18 3.93 -17.00
CA ILE A 78 4.25 3.14 -17.61
C ILE A 78 3.70 2.35 -18.82
N ALA A 79 2.54 1.72 -18.70
CA ALA A 79 1.91 0.98 -19.79
C ALA A 79 1.61 1.87 -20.99
N ARG A 80 1.11 3.10 -20.75
CA ARG A 80 0.91 4.12 -21.78
C ARG A 80 2.23 4.50 -22.46
N GLN A 81 3.28 4.75 -21.68
CA GLN A 81 4.61 5.08 -22.21
C GLN A 81 5.22 3.94 -23.03
N GLN A 82 4.92 2.70 -22.64
CA GLN A 82 5.35 1.48 -23.34
C GLN A 82 4.47 1.15 -24.56
N GLY A 83 3.49 2.00 -24.89
CA GLY A 83 2.72 1.90 -26.13
C GLY A 83 1.47 1.02 -26.04
N MET A 84 1.00 0.69 -24.83
CA MET A 84 -0.32 0.08 -24.64
C MET A 84 -1.41 1.06 -25.06
N SER A 85 -2.40 0.60 -25.82
CA SER A 85 -3.51 1.46 -26.26
C SER A 85 -4.44 1.82 -25.09
N GLU A 86 -5.03 3.01 -25.13
CA GLU A 86 -5.94 3.50 -24.06
C GLU A 86 -7.14 2.56 -23.83
N SER A 87 -7.61 1.87 -24.87
CA SER A 87 -8.69 0.89 -24.75
C SER A 87 -8.24 -0.35 -23.97
N GLN A 88 -7.01 -0.80 -24.15
CA GLN A 88 -6.43 -1.93 -23.40
C GLN A 88 -6.17 -1.53 -21.94
N ILE A 89 -5.63 -0.33 -21.69
CA ILE A 89 -5.45 0.19 -20.32
C ILE A 89 -6.79 0.24 -19.57
N THR A 90 -7.84 0.74 -20.23
CA THR A 90 -9.18 0.81 -19.64
C THR A 90 -9.75 -0.58 -19.32
N LYS A 91 -9.54 -1.56 -20.21
CA LYS A 91 -9.93 -2.95 -19.98
C LYS A 91 -9.16 -3.55 -18.80
N LEU A 92 -7.85 -3.32 -18.73
CA LEU A 92 -6.98 -3.82 -17.68
C LEU A 92 -7.43 -3.29 -16.32
N ARG A 93 -7.64 -1.98 -16.20
CA ARG A 93 -8.15 -1.34 -14.98
C ARG A 93 -9.45 -1.99 -14.50
N ARG A 94 -10.41 -2.14 -15.41
CA ARG A 94 -11.71 -2.77 -15.08
C ARG A 94 -11.53 -4.20 -14.58
N ARG A 95 -10.65 -4.98 -15.22
CA ARG A 95 -10.40 -6.38 -14.86
C ARG A 95 -9.69 -6.49 -13.51
N VAL A 96 -8.69 -5.64 -13.25
CA VAL A 96 -8.01 -5.54 -11.94
C VAL A 96 -9.00 -5.16 -10.83
N GLU A 97 -9.90 -4.22 -11.08
CA GLU A 97 -10.94 -3.82 -10.12
C GLU A 97 -11.94 -4.96 -9.83
N GLN A 98 -12.38 -5.69 -10.87
CA GLN A 98 -13.24 -6.87 -10.72
C GLN A 98 -12.56 -7.98 -9.92
N LEU A 99 -11.27 -8.24 -10.18
CA LEU A 99 -10.50 -9.27 -9.48
C LEU A 99 -10.21 -8.91 -8.02
N ARG A 100 -10.12 -7.61 -7.70
CA ARG A 100 -10.00 -7.12 -6.33
C ARG A 100 -11.28 -7.29 -5.52
N GLN A 101 -12.44 -7.22 -6.18
CA GLN A 101 -13.76 -7.35 -5.53
C GLN A 101 -14.20 -8.80 -5.37
N LEU A 102 -13.60 -9.74 -6.11
CA LEU A 102 -13.82 -11.16 -5.89
C LEU A 102 -13.12 -11.57 -4.58
N PRO A 103 -13.83 -12.10 -3.57
CA PRO A 103 -13.17 -12.65 -2.38
C PRO A 103 -12.32 -13.84 -2.81
N GLN A 104 -11.04 -13.58 -3.05
CA GLN A 104 -10.04 -14.61 -3.29
C GLN A 104 -9.93 -15.43 -2.00
N THR A 105 -10.35 -16.68 -2.10
CA THR A 105 -10.05 -17.72 -1.11
C THR A 105 -8.54 -17.95 -1.16
N SER A 106 -7.77 -17.29 -0.30
CA SER A 106 -6.36 -17.65 -0.10
C SER A 106 -5.90 -17.39 1.33
N THR A 107 -5.76 -18.50 2.04
CA THR A 107 -4.59 -18.88 2.83
C THR A 107 -3.38 -17.93 2.67
N GLY A 108 -3.00 -17.27 3.77
CA GLY A 108 -1.59 -16.95 4.04
C GLY A 108 -1.10 -15.52 3.74
N ILE A 109 -0.78 -14.83 4.85
CA ILE A 109 0.23 -13.78 5.05
C ILE A 109 -0.14 -12.33 4.70
N GLN A 110 -0.03 -11.53 5.77
CA GLN A 110 -0.15 -10.09 5.88
C GLN A 110 0.73 -9.35 4.87
N SER A 111 0.13 -8.40 4.17
CA SER A 111 0.84 -7.22 3.68
C SER A 111 -0.02 -6.01 4.02
N GLU A 112 0.37 -5.33 5.10
CA GLU A 112 -0.16 -4.03 5.49
C GLU A 112 0.15 -3.02 4.39
N GLN A 113 -0.89 -2.58 3.70
CA GLN A 113 -0.92 -1.27 3.08
C GLN A 113 -2.37 -0.85 2.89
N SER A 114 -3.03 -0.57 4.02
CA SER A 114 -4.38 0.00 4.02
C SER A 114 -4.27 1.50 3.78
N GLN A 115 -4.60 1.89 2.55
CA GLN A 115 -4.92 3.26 2.18
C GLN A 115 -6.09 3.77 3.02
N LEU A 116 -6.01 5.06 3.34
CA LEU A 116 -6.87 5.83 4.20
C LEU A 116 -8.35 5.78 3.76
N GLY A 117 -9.20 5.42 4.72
CA GLY A 117 -10.65 5.52 4.64
C GLY A 117 -11.24 4.59 5.69
N ARG A 118 -12.23 5.07 6.44
CA ARG A 118 -13.05 4.24 7.32
C ARG A 118 -13.83 3.27 6.44
N GLN A 119 -13.17 2.22 5.97
CA GLN A 119 -13.80 1.17 5.19
C GLN A 119 -14.54 0.31 6.19
N GLY A 120 -15.83 0.61 6.36
CA GLY A 120 -16.77 -0.33 6.92
C GLY A 120 -16.66 -1.61 6.10
N SER A 121 -15.96 -2.60 6.64
CA SER A 121 -16.05 -3.97 6.17
C SER A 121 -17.49 -4.40 6.40
N LEU A 122 -18.33 -4.18 5.39
CA LEU A 122 -19.58 -4.90 5.22
C LEU A 122 -19.22 -6.34 4.85
N GLN A 123 -18.59 -7.06 5.78
CA GLN A 123 -18.76 -8.50 5.81
C GLN A 123 -20.19 -8.71 6.28
N THR A 124 -21.03 -8.93 5.26
CA THR A 124 -22.40 -9.45 5.32
C THR A 124 -22.66 -10.16 6.63
N GLU A 125 -23.75 -9.75 7.28
CA GLU A 125 -24.33 -10.24 8.54
C GLU A 125 -24.51 -11.77 8.60
N ALA A 126 -23.41 -12.51 8.55
CA ALA A 126 -23.33 -13.95 8.64
C ALA A 126 -23.19 -14.34 10.11
N GLY A 127 -24.24 -14.03 10.87
CA GLY A 127 -24.68 -14.69 12.09
C GLY A 127 -23.60 -15.16 13.07
N LEU A 128 -23.31 -14.31 14.06
CA LEU A 128 -22.75 -14.70 15.37
C LEU A 128 -23.51 -15.90 15.98
N PHE A 129 -24.78 -16.11 15.61
CA PHE A 129 -25.53 -17.33 15.86
C PHE A 129 -26.47 -17.65 14.67
N GLY A 130 -25.99 -18.47 13.74
CA GLY A 130 -26.87 -19.30 12.94
C GLY A 130 -27.29 -18.77 11.56
N LYS A 131 -27.22 -19.70 10.60
CA LYS A 131 -27.77 -19.67 9.24
C LYS A 131 -27.10 -18.71 8.27
N THR A 132 -25.89 -19.08 7.87
CA THR A 132 -25.43 -18.78 6.51
C THR A 132 -25.96 -19.83 5.53
N PRO A 133 -26.23 -19.49 4.26
CA PRO A 133 -26.68 -20.41 3.22
C PRO A 133 -25.50 -21.14 2.55
N TYR A 134 -24.35 -21.26 3.22
CA TYR A 134 -23.21 -21.97 2.65
C TYR A 134 -23.55 -23.46 2.58
N THR A 135 -23.46 -23.98 1.36
CA THR A 135 -23.65 -25.37 0.95
C THR A 135 -23.16 -26.31 2.04
N ARG A 136 -24.08 -27.10 2.59
CA ARG A 136 -23.75 -28.20 3.49
C ARG A 136 -22.88 -29.18 2.70
N VAL A 137 -21.57 -29.09 2.84
CA VAL A 137 -20.67 -29.96 2.06
C VAL A 137 -20.80 -31.41 2.49
N ASN A 138 -21.29 -31.71 3.70
CA ASN A 138 -21.62 -33.08 4.11
C ASN A 138 -22.79 -33.11 5.11
N ASP A 139 -24.01 -33.36 4.62
CA ASP A 139 -25.20 -33.54 5.48
C ASP A 139 -25.22 -34.90 6.22
N SER A 140 -24.21 -35.75 6.02
CA SER A 140 -24.15 -37.10 6.56
C SER A 140 -23.15 -37.21 7.71
N LEU A 141 -23.44 -36.54 8.82
CA LEU A 141 -22.82 -36.86 10.11
C LEU A 141 -23.24 -38.29 10.52
N THR A 142 -22.26 -39.13 10.83
CA THR A 142 -22.48 -40.44 11.46
C THR A 142 -23.07 -40.28 12.87
N GLU A 143 -23.73 -41.33 13.37
CA GLU A 143 -24.30 -41.34 14.72
C GLU A 143 -23.26 -41.13 15.83
N GLN A 144 -21.99 -41.43 15.56
CA GLN A 144 -20.88 -41.12 16.48
C GLN A 144 -20.54 -39.64 16.47
N GLN A 145 -20.47 -39.02 15.28
CA GLN A 145 -20.17 -37.59 15.12
C GLN A 145 -21.26 -36.69 15.73
N LYS A 146 -22.54 -37.08 15.60
CA LYS A 146 -23.67 -36.36 16.21
C LYS A 146 -23.63 -36.35 17.75
N LYS A 147 -23.00 -37.35 18.36
CA LYS A 147 -22.85 -37.45 19.83
C LYS A 147 -21.75 -36.52 20.38
N ILE A 148 -20.86 -36.03 19.51
CA ILE A 148 -19.77 -35.14 19.89
C ILE A 148 -20.28 -33.69 19.85
N PHE A 149 -20.36 -33.05 21.02
CA PHE A 149 -20.77 -31.66 21.12
C PHE A 149 -19.83 -30.74 20.33
N GLY A 150 -20.40 -29.87 19.50
CA GLY A 150 -19.65 -28.90 18.71
C GLY A 150 -19.01 -29.45 17.42
N TYR A 151 -19.14 -30.74 17.10
CA TYR A 151 -18.50 -31.34 15.92
C TYR A 151 -18.82 -30.62 14.61
N ASP A 152 -20.09 -30.28 14.38
CA ASP A 152 -20.53 -29.50 13.21
C ASP A 152 -20.03 -28.05 13.19
N LEU A 153 -19.79 -27.47 14.37
CA LEU A 153 -19.27 -26.10 14.50
C LEU A 153 -17.78 -26.06 14.10
N PHE A 154 -17.00 -27.05 14.52
CA PHE A 154 -15.55 -27.08 14.31
C PHE A 154 -15.10 -27.72 12.98
N GLN A 155 -15.99 -28.42 12.26
CA GLN A 155 -15.67 -29.04 10.96
C GLN A 155 -15.84 -28.13 9.74
N ARG A 156 -16.15 -26.85 9.94
CA ARG A 156 -16.39 -25.92 8.83
C ARG A 156 -15.07 -25.46 8.23
N GLU A 157 -14.95 -25.57 6.90
CA GLU A 157 -13.76 -25.14 6.16
C GLU A 157 -13.45 -23.64 6.32
N ASN A 158 -14.47 -22.81 6.60
CA ASN A 158 -14.35 -21.36 6.79
C ASN A 158 -14.77 -20.93 8.21
N LEU A 159 -14.22 -21.57 9.24
CA LEU A 159 -14.47 -21.21 10.63
C LEU A 159 -13.63 -20.01 11.04
N THR A 160 -14.28 -18.90 11.40
CA THR A 160 -13.62 -17.75 12.05
C THR A 160 -14.26 -17.50 13.41
N PHE A 161 -13.40 -17.31 14.42
CA PHE A 161 -13.81 -16.89 15.76
C PHE A 161 -13.57 -15.39 15.99
N ALA A 162 -13.09 -14.69 14.96
CA ALA A 162 -12.88 -13.26 15.06
C ALA A 162 -14.25 -12.56 15.11
N PRO A 163 -14.55 -11.79 16.17
CA PRO A 163 -15.74 -10.95 16.16
C PRO A 163 -15.60 -9.91 15.04
N ASN A 164 -16.72 -9.51 14.44
CA ASN A 164 -16.74 -8.33 13.59
C ASN A 164 -16.54 -7.10 14.49
N LEU A 165 -15.38 -6.45 14.39
CA LEU A 165 -14.96 -5.35 15.26
C LEU A 165 -15.49 -3.98 14.84
N ASN A 166 -16.45 -3.90 13.92
CA ASN A 166 -17.10 -2.63 13.57
C ASN A 166 -18.17 -2.23 14.61
N ILE A 167 -17.75 -2.08 15.86
CA ILE A 167 -18.61 -1.66 16.98
C ILE A 167 -18.37 -0.18 17.22
N PRO A 168 -19.42 0.65 17.38
CA PRO A 168 -19.24 2.06 17.73
C PRO A 168 -18.56 2.20 19.09
N THR A 169 -17.66 3.18 19.20
CA THR A 169 -17.06 3.56 20.48
C THR A 169 -18.16 4.07 21.42
N PRO A 170 -18.34 3.51 22.62
CA PRO A 170 -19.36 3.96 23.54
C PRO A 170 -18.99 5.32 24.14
N ASP A 171 -19.99 6.15 24.47
CA ASP A 171 -19.80 7.51 25.01
C ASP A 171 -19.01 7.56 26.33
N ASN A 172 -18.97 6.44 27.06
CA ASN A 172 -18.25 6.28 28.33
C ASN A 172 -16.90 5.57 28.18
N TYR A 173 -16.40 5.40 26.95
CA TYR A 173 -15.06 4.87 26.72
C TYR A 173 -14.02 5.80 27.33
N ILE A 174 -13.14 5.26 28.16
CA ILE A 174 -12.05 6.01 28.80
C ILE A 174 -10.82 5.96 27.90
N LEU A 175 -10.32 7.13 27.54
CA LEU A 175 -9.15 7.28 26.69
C LEU A 175 -7.86 6.88 27.41
N GLY A 176 -7.06 6.08 26.74
CA GLY A 176 -5.75 5.62 27.19
C GLY A 176 -4.62 5.89 26.18
N PRO A 177 -3.36 5.69 26.57
CA PRO A 177 -2.22 5.77 25.66
C PRO A 177 -2.34 4.78 24.50
N GLY A 178 -1.97 5.23 23.28
CA GLY A 178 -2.07 4.43 22.06
C GLY A 178 -3.45 4.41 21.41
N ASP A 179 -4.47 5.00 22.05
CA ASP A 179 -5.73 5.29 21.36
C ASP A 179 -5.51 6.38 20.31
N GLU A 180 -6.39 6.40 19.30
CA GLU A 180 -6.33 7.36 18.22
C GLU A 180 -7.65 8.13 18.10
N ILE A 181 -7.53 9.45 17.99
CA ILE A 181 -8.66 10.37 17.85
C ILE A 181 -8.61 10.98 16.47
N VAL A 182 -9.67 10.78 15.70
CA VAL A 182 -9.87 11.46 14.42
C VAL A 182 -10.70 12.70 14.66
N VAL A 183 -10.13 13.86 14.34
CA VAL A 183 -10.79 15.16 14.43
C VAL A 183 -11.11 15.64 13.04
N ASP A 184 -12.40 15.89 12.79
CA ASP A 184 -12.92 16.39 11.53
C ASP A 184 -13.75 17.65 11.79
N LEU A 185 -13.19 18.82 11.45
CA LEU A 185 -13.78 20.13 11.69
C LEU A 185 -14.19 20.76 10.36
N TRP A 186 -15.42 21.24 10.29
CA TRP A 186 -16.01 21.89 9.12
C TRP A 186 -16.61 23.25 9.50
N GLY A 187 -16.60 24.21 8.58
CA GLY A 187 -17.14 25.55 8.78
C GLY A 187 -16.36 26.61 8.02
N ALA A 188 -15.92 27.66 8.71
CA ALA A 188 -15.02 28.68 8.16
C ALA A 188 -13.63 28.13 7.81
N THR A 189 -13.19 27.10 8.54
CA THR A 189 -11.95 26.37 8.33
C THR A 189 -12.25 24.88 8.27
N GLN A 190 -11.52 24.14 7.41
CA GLN A 190 -11.64 22.70 7.25
C GLN A 190 -10.37 22.01 7.78
N ILE A 191 -10.51 21.06 8.69
CA ILE A 191 -9.39 20.34 9.29
C ILE A 191 -9.73 18.87 9.40
N TYR A 192 -8.83 18.02 8.95
CA TYR A 192 -8.91 16.58 9.14
C TYR A 192 -7.58 16.08 9.70
N ASN A 193 -7.57 15.75 10.99
CA ASN A 193 -6.37 15.37 11.72
C ASN A 193 -6.58 14.05 12.46
N ARG A 194 -5.54 13.21 12.44
CA ARG A 194 -5.47 11.93 13.16
C ARG A 194 -4.44 12.08 14.27
N LEU A 195 -4.90 11.98 15.51
CA LEU A 195 -4.11 12.29 16.69
C LEU A 195 -4.00 11.06 17.59
N GLU A 196 -2.81 10.49 17.67
CA GLU A 196 -2.49 9.42 18.61
C GLU A 196 -2.28 9.98 20.01
N ILE A 197 -2.81 9.30 21.03
CA ILE A 197 -2.58 9.65 22.44
C ILE A 197 -1.19 9.15 22.84
N SER A 198 -0.31 10.10 23.15
CA SER A 198 1.04 9.80 23.61
C SER A 198 1.03 8.97 24.91
N PRO A 199 2.12 8.27 25.26
CA PRO A 199 2.30 7.65 26.59
C PRO A 199 2.03 8.62 27.75
N GLU A 200 2.32 9.90 27.54
CA GLU A 200 2.13 10.97 28.52
C GLU A 200 0.65 11.40 28.66
N GLY A 201 -0.24 10.78 27.88
CA GLY A 201 -1.67 11.02 27.92
C GLY A 201 -2.13 12.28 27.20
N THR A 202 -1.37 12.76 26.22
CA THR A 202 -1.65 14.00 25.49
C THR A 202 -1.82 13.76 24.00
N ILE A 203 -2.66 14.58 23.37
CA ILE A 203 -2.73 14.73 21.91
C ILE A 203 -2.12 16.07 21.50
N ARG A 204 -1.63 16.16 20.26
CA ARG A 204 -0.98 17.37 19.72
C ARG A 204 -1.63 17.80 18.41
N PRO A 205 -2.74 18.56 18.45
CA PRO A 205 -3.31 19.16 17.25
C PRO A 205 -2.38 20.25 16.67
N ASP A 206 -2.46 20.47 15.36
CA ASP A 206 -1.68 21.53 14.70
C ASP A 206 -2.00 22.91 15.26
N ASN A 207 -0.97 23.73 15.45
CA ASN A 207 -1.08 25.11 15.95
C ASN A 207 -1.67 25.23 17.37
N LEU A 208 -1.74 24.13 18.14
CA LEU A 208 -2.13 24.13 19.55
C LEU A 208 -1.05 23.52 20.44
N SER A 209 -1.02 23.96 21.70
CA SER A 209 -0.29 23.26 22.74
C SER A 209 -0.91 21.88 23.02
N PRO A 210 -0.12 20.90 23.51
CA PRO A 210 -0.61 19.57 23.84
C PRO A 210 -1.86 19.61 24.75
N ILE A 211 -2.84 18.75 24.44
CA ILE A 211 -4.08 18.62 25.18
C ILE A 211 -4.05 17.29 25.93
N TYR A 212 -4.10 17.35 27.26
CA TYR A 212 -4.20 16.16 28.10
C TYR A 212 -5.60 15.53 27.99
N VAL A 213 -5.67 14.25 27.67
CA VAL A 213 -6.93 13.51 27.44
C VAL A 213 -7.01 12.17 28.16
N ASN A 214 -5.92 11.70 28.75
CA ASN A 214 -5.88 10.41 29.46
C ASN A 214 -6.81 10.40 30.68
N GLY A 215 -7.56 9.31 30.81
CA GLY A 215 -8.53 9.11 31.89
C GLY A 215 -9.85 9.87 31.69
N LEU A 216 -9.98 10.67 30.64
CA LEU A 216 -11.25 11.28 30.26
C LEU A 216 -12.10 10.29 29.47
N SER A 217 -13.42 10.37 29.64
CA SER A 217 -14.34 9.75 28.70
C SER A 217 -14.24 10.42 27.32
N ILE A 218 -14.60 9.70 26.25
CA ILE A 218 -14.64 10.26 24.90
C ILE A 218 -15.48 11.54 24.84
N LYS A 219 -16.59 11.60 25.57
CA LYS A 219 -17.47 12.77 25.65
C LYS A 219 -16.81 13.98 26.33
N GLU A 220 -16.10 13.76 27.42
CA GLU A 220 -15.35 14.82 28.11
C GLU A 220 -14.18 15.32 27.27
N ALA A 221 -13.49 14.41 26.60
CA ALA A 221 -12.40 14.73 25.70
C ALA A 221 -12.88 15.54 24.48
N GLU A 222 -14.01 15.17 23.88
CA GLU A 222 -14.65 15.90 22.79
C GLU A 222 -14.89 17.37 23.17
N GLN A 223 -15.56 17.63 24.30
CA GLN A 223 -15.83 18.98 24.78
C GLN A 223 -14.55 19.79 25.01
N LYS A 224 -13.53 19.16 25.61
CA LYS A 224 -12.23 19.78 25.85
C LYS A 224 -11.52 20.14 24.54
N ILE A 225 -11.54 19.22 23.56
CA ILE A 225 -10.90 19.41 22.26
C ILE A 225 -11.60 20.53 21.49
N ILE A 226 -12.93 20.52 21.42
CA ILE A 226 -13.72 21.59 20.77
C ILE A 226 -13.40 22.95 21.40
N THR A 227 -13.39 23.04 22.74
CA THR A 227 -13.08 24.28 23.44
C THR A 227 -11.69 24.81 23.08
N ARG A 228 -10.69 23.91 22.97
CA ARG A 228 -9.31 24.27 22.65
C ARG A 228 -9.17 24.69 21.18
N LEU A 229 -9.77 23.95 20.25
CA LEU A 229 -9.75 24.28 18.83
C LEU A 229 -10.47 25.59 18.53
N GLY A 230 -11.61 25.86 19.21
CA GLY A 230 -12.34 27.11 19.08
C GLY A 230 -11.45 28.33 19.33
N GLN A 231 -10.51 28.28 20.29
CA GLN A 231 -9.64 29.41 20.61
C GLN A 231 -8.82 29.95 19.43
N ILE A 232 -8.49 29.11 18.44
CA ILE A 232 -7.69 29.52 17.28
C ILE A 232 -8.48 29.54 15.97
N TYR A 233 -9.66 28.91 15.93
CA TYR A 233 -10.50 28.81 14.74
C TYR A 233 -11.79 29.66 14.81
N ASN A 234 -11.93 30.53 15.81
CA ASN A 234 -12.98 31.55 15.86
C ASN A 234 -12.77 32.55 14.70
N GLY A 235 -13.53 32.38 13.62
CA GLY A 235 -13.75 33.36 12.56
C GLY A 235 -15.11 34.01 12.69
#